data_AF-A0A9D6UJD2-F1
#
_entry.id   AF-A0A9D6UJD2-F1
#
_cell.length_a   1.000
_cell.length_b   1.000
_cell.length_c   1.000
_cell.angle_alpha   90.00
_cell.angle_beta   90.00
_cell.angle_gamma   90.00
#
_symmetry.space_group_name_H-M   'P 1'
#
loop_
_entity.id
_entity.type
_entity.pdbx_description
1 polymer ?
#
loop_
_entity_poly.entity_id
_entity_poly.type
_entity_poly.pdbx_seq_one_letter_code
_entity_poly.pdbx_strand_id
1 'polypeptide(L)' 'MKTTIDIPDEDLKEAIKYTGAKTKRDAVVYALKDFNRRYRLAKLAKILGTFKDFMTQEDLKTMREDKKWEKRK' A
#
# COMPACT_ATOMS: atom_id res chain seq x y z
N MET A 1 -8.13 19.54 6.16
CA MET A 1 -8.44 20.67 5.27
C MET A 1 -9.79 20.41 4.60
N LYS A 2 -10.63 21.44 4.45
CA LYS A 2 -11.89 21.36 3.70
C LYS A 2 -11.65 22.06 2.36
N THR A 3 -11.98 21.38 1.27
CA THR A 3 -11.78 21.88 -0.08
C THR A 3 -13.04 21.59 -0.88
N THR A 4 -13.44 22.53 -1.73
CA THR A 4 -14.55 22.35 -2.66
C THR A 4 -13.96 22.00 -4.02
N ILE A 5 -14.34 20.84 -4.56
CA ILE A 5 -13.93 20.36 -5.88
C ILE A 5 -15.19 19.87 -6.59
N ASP A 6 -15.23 20.07 -7.90
CA ASP A 6 -16.29 19.54 -8.74
C ASP A 6 -15.94 18.10 -9.11
N ILE A 7 -16.88 17.17 -8.91
CA ILE A 7 -16.70 15.73 -9.19
C ILE A 7 -17.93 15.27 -9.96
N PRO A 8 -17.76 14.62 -11.12
CA PRO A 8 -18.88 14.03 -11.85
C PRO A 8 -19.70 13.08 -10.96
N ASP A 9 -21.03 13.22 -10.99
CA ASP A 9 -21.92 12.43 -10.14
C ASP A 9 -21.84 10.93 -10.43
N GLU A 10 -21.52 10.54 -11.67
CA GLU A 10 -21.36 9.15 -12.08
C GLU A 10 -20.14 8.52 -11.41
N ASP A 11 -18.97 9.18 -11.50
CA ASP A 11 -17.73 8.72 -10.86
C ASP A 11 -17.88 8.59 -9.33
N LEU A 12 -18.59 9.53 -8.70
CA LEU A 12 -18.82 9.49 -7.27
C LEU A 12 -19.75 8.33 -6.87
N LYS A 13 -20.77 8.03 -7.68
CA LYS A 13 -21.65 6.88 -7.46
C LYS A 13 -20.90 5.56 -7.62
N GLU A 14 -20.03 5.46 -8.62
CA GLU A 14 -19.17 4.28 -8.79
C GLU A 14 -18.22 4.10 -7.61
N ALA A 15 -17.56 5.18 -7.18
CA ALA A 15 -16.70 5.15 -6.01
C ALA A 15 -17.47 4.63 -4.77
N ILE A 16 -18.67 5.17 -4.50
CA ILE A 16 -19.52 4.70 -3.39
C ILE A 16 -19.86 3.21 -3.53
N LYS A 17 -20.23 2.77 -4.74
CA LYS A 17 -20.56 1.36 -5.04
C LYS A 17 -19.37 0.43 -4.78
N TYR A 18 -18.18 0.79 -5.25
CA TYR A 18 -16.98 -0.03 -5.10
C TYR A 18 -16.45 -0.04 -3.67
N THR A 19 -16.57 1.08 -2.95
CA THR A 19 -16.04 1.20 -1.59
C THR A 19 -17.04 0.82 -0.51
N GLY A 20 -18.34 0.70 -0.84
CA GLY A 20 -19.41 0.49 0.15
C GLY A 20 -19.54 1.65 1.16
N ALA A 21 -19.12 2.85 0.76
CA ALA A 21 -19.02 3.98 1.67
C ALA A 21 -20.39 4.56 2.02
N LYS A 22 -20.60 4.92 3.29
CA LYS A 22 -21.86 5.52 3.75
C LYS A 22 -22.00 7.00 3.36
N THR A 23 -20.88 7.68 3.11
CA THR A 23 -20.87 9.11 2.78
C THR A 23 -20.03 9.40 1.54
N LYS A 24 -20.38 10.49 0.84
CA LYS A 24 -19.60 11.02 -0.30
C LYS A 24 -18.14 11.28 0.08
N ARG A 25 -17.92 11.81 1.29
CA ARG A 25 -16.57 12.09 1.81
C ARG A 25 -15.75 10.81 1.97
N ASP A 26 -16.34 9.77 2.54
CA ASP A 26 -15.62 8.51 2.80
C ASP A 26 -15.21 7.82 1.50
N ALA A 27 -16.07 7.85 0.49
CA ALA A 27 -15.75 7.32 -0.85
C ALA A 27 -14.53 8.04 -1.46
N VAL A 28 -14.51 9.37 -1.41
CA VAL A 28 -13.39 10.19 -1.94
C VAL A 28 -12.11 9.94 -1.15
N VAL A 29 -12.19 9.89 0.19
CA VAL A 29 -11.02 9.60 1.04
C VAL A 29 -10.47 8.21 0.76
N TYR A 30 -11.33 7.22 0.55
CA TYR A 30 -10.91 5.86 0.18
C TYR A 30 -10.19 5.87 -1.16
N ALA A 31 -10.79 6.48 -2.19
CA ALA A 31 -10.21 6.57 -3.53
C ALA A 31 -8.81 7.20 -3.51
N LEU A 32 -8.63 8.29 -2.75
CA LEU A 32 -7.31 8.93 -2.58
C LEU A 32 -6.29 8.03 -1.88
N LYS A 33 -6.70 7.30 -0.84
CA LYS A 33 -5.82 6.35 -0.14
C LYS A 33 -5.40 5.21 -1.05
N ASP A 34 -6.34 4.66 -1.81
CA ASP A 34 -6.08 3.56 -2.74
C ASP A 34 -5.17 3.99 -3.89
N PHE A 35 -5.44 5.15 -4.49
CA PHE A 35 -4.57 5.75 -5.51
C PHE A 35 -3.12 5.87 -5.02
N ASN A 36 -2.92 6.47 -3.85
CA ASN A 36 -1.58 6.62 -3.26
C ASN A 36 -0.94 5.28 -2.89
N ARG A 37 -1.74 4.27 -2.52
CA ARG A 37 -1.24 2.91 -2.27
C ARG A 37 -0.75 2.26 -3.56
N ARG A 38 -1.50 2.36 -4.67
CA ARG A 38 -1.10 1.81 -5.98
C ARG A 38 0.21 2.43 -6.47
N TYR A 39 0.38 3.74 -6.35
CA TYR A 39 1.64 4.41 -6.71
C TYR A 39 2.82 3.97 -5.87
N ARG A 40 2.62 3.78 -4.55
CA ARG A 40 3.67 3.25 -3.67
C ARG A 40 4.07 1.83 -4.08
N LEU A 41 3.11 0.96 -4.39
CA LEU A 41 3.38 -0.40 -4.87
C LEU A 41 4.12 -0.38 -6.22
N ALA A 42 3.69 0.45 -7.16
CA ALA A 42 4.36 0.61 -8.44
C ALA A 42 5.81 1.11 -8.28
N LYS A 43 6.06 2.03 -7.33
CA LYS A 43 7.41 2.48 -7.00
C LYS A 43 8.27 1.35 -6.42
N LEU A 44 7.72 0.52 -5.54
CA LEU A 44 8.43 -0.64 -4.99
C LEU A 44 8.78 -1.65 -6.09
N ALA A 45 7.83 -1.94 -6.98
CA ALA A 45 8.06 -2.83 -8.12
C ALA A 45 9.19 -2.34 -9.04
N LYS A 46 9.32 -1.02 -9.25
CA LYS A 46 10.43 -0.45 -10.02
C LYS A 46 11.81 -0.64 -9.40
N ILE A 47 11.89 -0.81 -8.07
CA ILE A 47 13.14 -0.97 -7.35
C ILE A 47 13.52 -2.47 -7.27
N LEU A 48 12.57 -3.38 -7.55
CA LEU A 48 12.83 -4.82 -7.59
C LEU A 48 13.95 -5.13 -8.59
N GLY A 49 14.98 -5.84 -8.14
CA GLY A 49 16.16 -6.18 -8.95
C GLY A 49 17.25 -5.11 -9.03
N THR A 50 17.04 -3.92 -8.44
CA THR A 50 18.07 -2.87 -8.39
C THR A 50 18.92 -2.90 -7.12
N PHE A 51 18.57 -3.77 -6.16
CA PHE A 51 19.28 -3.89 -4.90
C PHE A 51 20.64 -4.56 -5.11
N LYS A 52 21.73 -3.80 -4.90
CA LYS A 52 23.10 -4.30 -5.01
C LYS A 52 23.53 -5.15 -3.81
N ASP A 53 23.06 -4.77 -2.62
CA ASP A 53 23.46 -5.37 -1.34
C ASP A 53 22.30 -6.13 -0.67
N PHE A 54 21.37 -6.68 -1.47
CA PHE A 54 20.29 -7.48 -0.89
C PHE A 54 20.81 -8.84 -0.44
N MET A 55 20.32 -9.29 0.71
CA MET A 55 20.70 -10.59 1.27
C MET A 55 20.40 -11.73 0.28
N THR A 56 21.32 -12.67 0.18
CA THR A 56 21.14 -13.91 -0.59
C THR A 56 20.27 -14.90 0.18
N GLN A 57 19.94 -16.04 -0.44
CA GLN A 57 19.22 -17.11 0.26
C GLN A 57 20.04 -17.70 1.41
N GLU A 58 21.36 -17.74 1.28
CA GLU A 58 22.27 -18.23 2.32
C GLU A 58 22.31 -17.27 3.51
N ASP A 59 22.42 -15.97 3.25
CA ASP A 59 22.36 -14.93 4.29
C ASP A 59 21.05 -15.02 5.09
N LEU A 60 19.92 -15.22 4.39
CA LEU A 60 18.61 -15.37 5.02
C LEU A 60 18.52 -16.63 5.90
N LYS A 61 19.14 -17.74 5.47
CA LYS A 61 19.20 -18.98 6.25
C LYS A 61 19.96 -18.76 7.55
N THR A 62 21.14 -18.13 7.48
CA THR A 62 21.95 -17.79 8.66
C THR A 62 21.21 -16.86 9.61
N MET A 63 20.48 -15.86 9.10
CA MET A 63 19.67 -14.95 9.93
C MET A 63 18.52 -15.65 10.68
N ARG A 64 17.96 -16.73 10.12
CA ARG A 64 16.87 -17.52 10.73
C ARG A 64 17.37 -18.52 11.76
N GLU A 65 18.56 -19.08 11.56
CA GLU A 65 19.21 -20.04 12.46
C GLU A 65 20.00 -19.34 13.60
N ASP A 66 20.01 -18.00 13.61
CA ASP A 66 20.65 -17.20 14.64
C ASP A 66 20.02 -17.45 16.03
N LYS A 67 20.84 -17.94 16.97
CA LYS A 67 20.49 -18.28 18.36
C LYS A 67 19.79 -17.15 19.12
N LYS A 68 19.90 -15.90 18.66
CA LYS A 68 19.15 -14.77 19.25
C LYS A 68 17.63 -14.95 19.20
N TRP A 69 17.13 -15.74 18.25
CA TRP A 69 15.69 -16.03 18.10
C TRP A 69 15.22 -17.17 19.01
N GLU A 70 16.12 -18.03 19.50
CA GLU A 70 15.77 -19.12 20.42
C GLU A 70 15.39 -18.59 21.82
N LYS A 71 15.97 -17.46 22.26
CA LYS A 71 15.68 -16.85 23.57
C LYS A 71 14.31 -16.16 23.68
N ARG A 72 13.50 -16.14 22.61
CA ARG A 72 12.17 -15.50 22.58
C ARG A 72 11.00 -16.50 22.53
N LYS A 73 11.29 -17.81 22.59
CA LYS A 73 10.29 -18.87 22.79
C LYS A 73 10.20 -19.22 24.27
#